data_AF-A0AA45WJW1-F1
#
_entry.id   AF-A0AA45WJW1-F1
#
_cell.length_a   1.000
_cell.length_b   1.000
_cell.length_c   1.000
_cell.angle_alpha   90.00
_cell.angle_beta   90.00
_cell.angle_gamma   90.00
#
_symmetry.space_group_name_H-M   'P 1'
#
loop_
_entity.id
_entity.type
_entity.pdbx_description
1 polymer ?
#
loop_
_entity_poly.entity_id
_entity_poly.type
_entity_poly.pdbx_seq_one_letter_code
_entity_poly.pdbx_strand_id
1 'polypeptide(L)'
;MEIVKPYKVFSYVSENGNSHTVEIVYLVRLTDDSAKIQLSEDHSAYQWISEKDVQNYLITDETQDSILRGFKAVPPEMVNR
;
A
#
# COMPACT_ATOMS: atom_id res chain seq x y z
N MET A 1 -7.56 -9.27 -8.83
CA MET A 1 -6.37 -9.19 -7.95
C MET A 1 -6.30 -10.44 -7.09
N GLU A 2 -5.11 -10.83 -6.66
CA GLU A 2 -4.89 -11.95 -5.73
C GLU A 2 -4.02 -11.50 -4.56
N ILE A 3 -4.32 -12.02 -3.37
CA ILE A 3 -3.51 -11.77 -2.17
C ILE A 3 -2.28 -12.69 -2.21
N VAL A 4 -1.09 -12.12 -2.04
CA VAL A 4 0.16 -12.87 -1.93
C VAL A 4 0.42 -13.22 -0.47
N LYS A 5 0.53 -12.21 0.40
CA LYS A 5 0.74 -12.38 1.85
C LYS A 5 0.50 -11.06 2.60
N PRO A 6 0.14 -11.09 3.90
CA PRO A 6 0.33 -9.94 4.77
C PRO A 6 1.83 -9.69 4.97
N TYR A 7 2.25 -8.43 5.09
CA TYR A 7 3.66 -8.10 5.33
C TYR A 7 3.88 -7.09 6.46
N LYS A 8 2.83 -6.43 6.94
CA LYS A 8 2.90 -5.51 8.07
C LYS A 8 1.57 -5.51 8.82
N VAL A 9 1.65 -5.44 10.14
CA VAL A 9 0.51 -5.20 11.03
C VAL A 9 0.91 -4.11 12.00
N PHE A 10 0.04 -3.12 12.18
CA PHE A 10 0.25 -2.06 13.16
C PHE A 10 -1.10 -1.57 13.68
N SER A 11 -1.06 -0.75 14.72
CA SER A 11 -2.27 -0.14 15.27
C SER A 11 -1.97 1.26 15.77
N TYR A 12 -2.95 2.15 15.71
CA TYR A 12 -2.84 3.50 16.22
C TYR A 12 -4.16 3.96 16.81
N VAL A 13 -4.07 4.94 17.70
CA VAL A 13 -5.21 5.58 18.33
C VAL A 13 -5.43 6.94 17.67
N SER A 14 -6.67 7.22 17.28
CA SER A 14 -7.10 8.48 16.67
C SER A 14 -8.26 9.08 17.47
N GLU A 15 -8.81 10.19 16.98
CA GLU A 15 -9.99 10.84 17.58
C GLU A 15 -9.85 11.15 19.08
N ASN A 16 -8.69 11.67 19.48
CA ASN A 16 -8.35 11.98 20.88
C ASN A 16 -8.51 10.80 21.86
N GLY A 17 -8.29 9.57 21.40
CA GLY A 17 -8.38 8.39 22.26
C GLY A 17 -9.62 7.53 22.04
N ASN A 18 -10.59 8.01 21.25
CA ASN A 18 -11.89 7.36 21.11
C ASN A 18 -11.91 6.24 20.06
N SER A 19 -10.92 6.19 19.18
CA SER A 19 -10.83 5.19 18.14
C SER A 19 -9.47 4.51 18.15
N HIS A 20 -9.46 3.18 18.23
CA HIS A 20 -8.25 2.37 18.12
C HIS A 20 -8.38 1.51 16.86
N THR A 21 -7.54 1.79 15.88
CA THR A 21 -7.53 1.10 14.59
C THR A 21 -6.38 0.12 14.53
N VAL A 22 -6.65 -1.09 14.01
CA VAL A 22 -5.63 -2.08 13.62
C VAL A 22 -5.63 -2.18 12.11
N GLU A 23 -4.46 -2.00 11.50
CA GLU A 23 -4.27 -2.12 10.06
C GLU A 23 -3.40 -3.33 9.74
N ILE A 24 -3.85 -4.12 8.76
CA ILE A 24 -3.12 -5.26 8.20
C ILE A 24 -2.85 -4.94 6.73
N VAL A 25 -1.56 -4.80 6.39
CA VAL A 25 -1.14 -4.44 5.04
C VAL A 25 -0.75 -5.68 4.25
N TYR A 26 -1.33 -5.84 3.08
CA TYR A 26 -1.15 -6.99 2.20
C TYR A 26 -0.34 -6.63 0.96
N LEU A 27 0.51 -7.55 0.54
CA LEU A 27 1.08 -7.56 -0.80
C LEU A 27 0.09 -8.30 -1.70
N VAL A 28 -0.27 -7.67 -2.81
CA VAL A 28 -1.21 -8.22 -3.79
C VAL A 28 -0.57 -8.28 -5.17
N ARG A 29 -1.05 -9.21 -5.99
CA ARG A 29 -0.73 -9.29 -7.42
C ARG A 29 -1.96 -8.86 -8.22
N LEU A 30 -1.77 -7.89 -9.09
CA LEU A 30 -2.81 -7.54 -10.05
C LEU A 30 -2.88 -8.64 -11.13
N THR A 31 -4.07 -9.22 -11.33
CA THR A 31 -4.32 -10.31 -12.29
C THR A 31 -4.93 -9.81 -13.59
N ASP A 32 -5.53 -8.63 -13.56
CA ASP A 32 -6.18 -7.98 -14.68
C ASP A 32 -5.37 -6.76 -15.13
N ASP A 33 -5.75 -6.18 -16.26
CA ASP A 33 -5.15 -4.95 -16.76
C ASP A 33 -5.38 -3.77 -15.79
N SER A 34 -4.30 -3.11 -15.37
CA SER A 34 -4.36 -1.92 -14.50
C SER A 34 -5.13 -0.75 -15.12
N ALA A 35 -5.27 -0.70 -16.45
CA ALA A 35 -6.08 0.31 -17.14
C ALA A 35 -7.58 0.19 -16.80
N LYS A 36 -8.03 -0.93 -16.20
CA LYS A 36 -9.41 -1.14 -15.78
C LYS A 36 -9.72 -0.64 -14.36
N ILE A 37 -8.73 -0.11 -13.64
CA ILE A 37 -8.95 0.42 -12.29
C ILE A 37 -9.85 1.66 -12.39
N GLN A 38 -10.95 1.64 -11.64
CA GLN A 38 -11.90 2.74 -11.54
C GLN A 38 -11.86 3.31 -10.13
N LEU A 39 -11.80 4.64 -10.05
CA LEU A 39 -11.79 5.35 -8.77
C LEU A 39 -13.21 5.61 -8.31
N SER A 40 -13.47 5.45 -7.01
CA SER A 40 -14.68 5.97 -6.39
C SER A 40 -14.59 7.48 -6.23
N GLU A 41 -15.71 8.12 -5.85
CA GLU A 41 -15.75 9.55 -5.55
C GLU A 41 -14.80 9.96 -4.41
N ASP A 42 -14.41 9.01 -3.54
CA ASP A 42 -13.49 9.24 -2.43
C ASP A 42 -12.01 9.35 -2.87
N HIS A 43 -11.70 9.04 -4.13
CA HIS A 43 -10.33 8.94 -4.64
C HIS A 43 -10.10 9.90 -5.81
N SER A 44 -9.04 10.71 -5.72
CA SER A 44 -8.72 11.74 -6.71
C SER A 44 -7.75 11.29 -7.81
N ALA A 45 -6.93 10.27 -7.56
CA ALA A 45 -5.92 9.81 -8.52
C ALA A 45 -5.49 8.36 -8.27
N TYR A 46 -4.97 7.73 -9.33
CA TYR A 46 -4.28 6.44 -9.28
C TYR A 46 -3.11 6.46 -10.26
N GLN A 47 -1.96 5.97 -9.80
CA GLN A 47 -0.74 5.90 -10.59
C GLN A 47 0.20 4.82 -10.05
N TRP A 48 1.01 4.28 -10.95
CA TRP A 48 2.16 3.47 -10.58
C TRP A 48 3.32 4.38 -10.18
N ILE A 49 4.00 4.03 -9.09
CA ILE A 49 5.16 4.75 -8.58
C ILE A 49 6.32 3.78 -8.36
N SER A 50 7.55 4.25 -8.48
CA SER A 50 8.73 3.50 -8.07
C SER A 50 9.04 3.72 -6.59
N GLU A 51 9.91 2.87 -6.02
CA GLU A 51 10.38 3.03 -4.63
C GLU A 51 11.03 4.40 -4.38
N LYS A 52 11.68 4.97 -5.40
CA LYS A 52 12.35 6.28 -5.30
C LYS A 52 11.36 7.44 -5.28
N ASP A 53 10.18 7.26 -5.87
CA ASP A 53 9.19 8.32 -5.99
C ASP A 53 8.44 8.57 -4.67
N VAL A 54 8.46 7.60 -3.74
CA VAL A 54 7.68 7.64 -2.50
C VAL A 54 7.93 8.92 -1.69
N GLN A 55 9.17 9.40 -1.66
CA GLN A 55 9.55 10.61 -0.91
C GLN A 55 8.97 11.91 -1.49
N ASN A 56 8.43 11.87 -2.72
CA ASN A 56 7.86 13.04 -3.39
C ASN A 56 6.37 13.26 -3.06
N TYR A 57 5.75 12.36 -2.28
CA TYR A 57 4.32 12.42 -1.96
C TYR A 57 4.07 12.97 -0.56
N LEU A 58 3.02 13.80 -0.43
CA LEU A 58 2.53 14.26 0.86
C LEU A 58 1.65 13.18 1.50
N ILE A 59 2.29 12.23 2.17
CA ILE A 59 1.66 11.11 2.89
C ILE A 59 2.19 11.03 4.32
N THR A 60 1.52 10.25 5.18
CA THR A 60 1.99 10.05 6.55
C THR A 60 3.25 9.19 6.60
N ASP A 61 4.07 9.37 7.64
CA ASP A 61 5.27 8.56 7.88
C ASP A 61 4.96 7.06 7.92
N GLU A 62 3.83 6.68 8.50
CA GLU A 62 3.38 5.29 8.61
C GLU A 62 3.02 4.69 7.24
N THR A 63 2.39 5.46 6.36
CA THR A 63 2.09 5.05 4.98
C THR A 63 3.38 4.95 4.17
N GLN A 64 4.28 5.91 4.31
CA GLN A 64 5.60 5.88 3.66
C GLN A 64 6.42 4.66 4.08
N ASP A 65 6.50 4.37 5.40
CA ASP A 65 7.16 3.17 5.91
C ASP A 65 6.49 1.88 5.40
N SER A 66 5.15 1.84 5.34
CA SER A 66 4.42 0.69 4.79
C SER A 66 4.77 0.43 3.33
N ILE A 67 4.78 1.46 2.48
CA ILE A 67 5.14 1.33 1.06
C ILE A 67 6.58 0.82 0.91
N LEU A 68 7.53 1.42 1.62
CA LEU A 68 8.95 1.03 1.55
C LEU A 68 9.21 -0.40 2.05
N ARG A 69 8.47 -0.84 3.09
CA ARG A 69 8.49 -2.25 3.52
C ARG A 69 7.85 -3.16 2.48
N GLY A 70 6.80 -2.70 1.80
CA GLY A 70 6.16 -3.40 0.70
C GLY A 70 7.16 -3.76 -0.40
N PHE A 71 7.96 -2.80 -0.87
CA PHE A 71 9.02 -3.04 -1.86
C PHE A 71 10.04 -4.09 -1.39
N LYS A 72 10.40 -4.11 -0.11
CA LYS A 72 11.32 -5.12 0.48
C LYS A 72 10.67 -6.48 0.72
N ALA A 73 9.34 -6.53 0.81
CA ALA A 73 8.59 -7.76 1.09
C ALA A 73 8.30 -8.58 -0.18
N VAL A 74 8.53 -8.02 -1.37
CA VAL A 74 8.31 -8.68 -2.67
C VAL A 74 9.21 -9.92 -2.77
N PRO A 75 8.64 -11.12 -2.99
CA PRO A 75 9.43 -12.33 -3.20
C PRO A 75 10.32 -12.21 -4.44
N PRO A 76 11.54 -12.78 -4.43
CA PRO A 76 12.46 -12.72 -5.58
C PRO A 76 11.85 -13.21 -6.89
N GLU A 77 10.97 -14.22 -6.85
CA GLU A 77 10.27 -14.76 -8.03
C GLU A 77 9.32 -13.74 -8.71
N MET A 78 8.99 -12.63 -8.06
CA MET A 78 8.14 -11.57 -8.60
C MET A 78 8.91 -10.38 -9.19
N VAL A 79 10.24 -10.34 -9.06
CA VAL A 79 11.08 -9.18 -9.47
C VAL A 79 11.58 -9.31 -10.93
N ASN A 80 11.51 -10.49 -11.54
CA ASN A 80 12.09 -10.79 -12.87
C ASN A 80 11.07 -10.98 -14.00
N ARG A 81 9.98 -10.20 -14.04
CA ARG A 81 9.01 -10.22 -15.15
C ARG A 81 8.85 -8.86 -15.78
#